data_AF-A0A7J8VZH1-F1
#
_entry.id   AF-A0A7J8VZH1-F1
#
_cell.length_a   1.000
_cell.length_b   1.000
_cell.length_c   1.000
_cell.angle_alpha   90.00
_cell.angle_beta   90.00
_cell.angle_gamma   90.00
#
_symmetry.space_group_name_H-M   'P 1'
#
loop_
_entity.id
_entity.type
_entity.pdbx_description
1 polymer ?
#
loop_
_entity_poly.entity_id
_entity_poly.type
_entity_poly.pdbx_seq_one_letter_code
_entity_poly.pdbx_strand_id
1 'polypeptide(L)'
;MKLDDGFGSYYPFAKLKNLVMVAGHSVYTSSSCEKADKEDSWFLESYQKNPGQAATFLAHIKEGIESTALDDEALLLFSGGETRKDAGPRSEAQSYWTVADSEGWFGM
;
A
#
# COMPACT_ATOMS: atom_id res chain seq x y z
N MET A 1 -3.74 -35.09 21.73
CA MET A 1 -2.47 -34.38 22.02
C MET A 1 -2.17 -33.56 20.77
N LYS A 2 -2.44 -32.24 20.78
CA LYS A 2 -1.95 -31.38 19.70
C LYS A 2 -0.45 -31.25 19.94
N LEU A 3 0.36 -31.71 19.00
CA LEU A 3 1.78 -31.39 18.98
C LEU A 3 1.86 -29.87 18.88
N ASP A 4 2.42 -29.25 19.90
CA ASP A 4 2.97 -27.89 19.80
C ASP A 4 4.20 -28.00 18.89
N ASP A 5 3.97 -27.68 17.63
CA ASP A 5 4.98 -27.44 16.62
C ASP A 5 5.69 -26.13 16.97
N GLY A 6 6.73 -26.24 17.81
CA GLY A 6 7.52 -25.15 18.41
C GLY A 6 8.12 -24.07 17.49
N PHE A 7 7.70 -24.02 16.22
CA PHE A 7 7.87 -22.92 15.27
C PHE A 7 7.12 -21.64 15.68
N GLY A 8 6.05 -21.74 16.49
CA GLY A 8 5.26 -20.58 16.94
C GLY A 8 6.06 -19.55 17.73
N SER A 9 7.23 -19.92 18.29
CA SER A 9 8.09 -19.01 19.05
C SER A 9 9.17 -18.30 18.22
N TYR A 10 9.45 -18.74 16.99
CA TYR A 10 10.52 -18.19 16.14
C TYR A 10 10.03 -17.20 15.08
N TYR A 11 8.75 -17.27 14.69
CA TYR A 11 8.19 -16.41 13.66
C TYR A 11 7.27 -15.35 14.28
N PRO A 12 7.58 -14.04 14.14
CA PRO A 12 6.83 -12.96 14.79
C PRO A 12 5.37 -12.87 14.34
N PHE A 13 5.03 -13.48 13.20
CA PHE A 13 3.69 -13.48 12.62
C PHE A 13 3.20 -14.90 12.27
N ALA A 14 3.41 -15.88 13.17
CA ALA A 14 3.08 -17.29 12.92
C ALA A 14 1.61 -17.59 12.57
N LYS A 15 0.69 -16.64 12.83
CA LYS A 15 -0.72 -16.76 12.45
C LYS A 15 -1.01 -16.30 11.02
N LEU A 16 -0.17 -15.47 10.44
CA LEU A 16 -0.40 -14.93 9.10
C LEU A 16 0.04 -15.96 8.05
N LYS A 17 -0.86 -16.27 7.12
CA LYS A 17 -0.67 -17.29 6.08
C LYS A 17 -0.94 -16.76 4.68
N ASN A 18 -1.68 -15.66 4.57
CA ASN A 18 -2.07 -15.06 3.31
C ASN A 18 -1.34 -13.71 3.15
N LEU A 19 -0.92 -13.39 1.94
CA LEU A 19 -0.28 -12.11 1.62
C LEU A 19 -1.19 -11.35 0.65
N VAL A 20 -1.67 -10.18 1.08
CA VAL A 20 -2.35 -9.23 0.21
C VAL A 20 -1.31 -8.19 -0.19
N MET A 21 -0.84 -8.30 -1.44
CA MET A 21 0.17 -7.39 -1.97
C MET A 21 -0.47 -6.33 -2.85
N VAL A 22 -0.25 -5.06 -2.48
CA VAL A 22 -0.61 -3.89 -3.29
C VAL A 22 0.59 -3.51 -4.16
N ALA A 23 0.42 -3.57 -5.47
CA ALA A 23 1.46 -3.22 -6.43
C ALA A 23 1.56 -1.69 -6.58
N GLY A 24 2.71 -1.13 -6.21
CA GLY A 24 3.01 0.28 -6.47
C GLY A 24 3.10 0.54 -7.98
N HIS A 25 2.51 1.66 -8.42
CA HIS A 25 2.58 2.09 -9.82
C HIS A 25 2.99 3.56 -9.97
N SER A 26 3.02 4.31 -8.88
CA SER A 26 3.31 5.74 -8.85
C SER A 26 3.74 6.14 -7.45
N VAL A 27 4.31 7.34 -7.31
CA VAL A 27 4.72 7.89 -6.02
C VAL A 27 3.81 9.08 -5.68
N TYR A 28 3.13 9.02 -4.53
CA TYR A 28 2.42 10.18 -3.98
C TYR A 28 3.43 11.25 -3.54
N THR A 29 3.41 12.41 -4.21
CA THR A 29 4.42 13.47 -4.06
C THR A 29 3.92 14.74 -3.38
N SER A 30 2.59 14.93 -3.25
CA SER A 30 2.03 16.12 -2.63
C SER A 30 2.54 16.31 -1.19
N SER A 31 2.75 17.58 -0.81
CA SER A 31 3.24 17.99 0.50
C SER A 31 2.13 18.20 1.53
N SER A 32 0.87 18.34 1.10
CA SER A 32 -0.23 18.71 1.99
C SER A 32 -1.15 17.54 2.37
N CYS A 33 -0.92 16.31 1.91
CA CYS A 33 -1.85 15.16 2.03
C CYS A 33 -3.29 15.41 1.48
N GLU A 34 -3.67 16.66 1.23
CA GLU A 34 -4.91 17.06 0.59
C GLU A 34 -4.93 16.62 -0.87
N LYS A 35 -6.08 16.10 -1.32
CA LYS A 35 -6.38 15.81 -2.73
C LYS A 35 -5.58 14.67 -3.35
N ALA A 36 -5.46 13.53 -2.65
CA ALA A 36 -4.87 12.32 -3.22
C ALA A 36 -5.63 11.77 -4.44
N ASP A 37 -6.83 12.26 -4.71
CA ASP A 37 -7.65 11.97 -5.89
C ASP A 37 -7.21 12.77 -7.14
N LYS A 38 -6.23 13.67 -7.04
CA LYS A 38 -5.77 14.50 -8.16
C LYS A 38 -4.46 14.00 -8.73
N GLU A 39 -4.36 14.06 -10.06
CA GLU A 39 -3.19 13.57 -10.80
C GLU A 39 -1.90 14.34 -10.51
N ASP A 40 -2.01 15.62 -10.14
CA ASP A 40 -0.87 16.46 -9.78
C ASP A 40 -0.31 16.16 -8.38
N SER A 41 -1.05 15.40 -7.57
CA SER A 41 -0.56 14.88 -6.30
C SER A 41 0.35 13.67 -6.44
N TRP A 42 0.43 13.08 -7.64
CA TRP A 42 1.21 11.89 -7.94
C TRP A 42 2.30 12.17 -8.97
N PHE A 43 3.44 11.51 -8.82
CA PHE A 43 4.47 11.50 -9.85
C PHE A 43 4.06 10.55 -10.98
N LEU A 44 3.56 11.11 -12.08
CA LEU A 44 3.14 10.35 -13.26
C LEU A 44 4.14 10.47 -14.40
N GLU A 45 4.59 9.32 -14.90
CA GLU A 45 5.30 9.26 -16.17
C GLU A 45 4.38 9.66 -17.32
N SER A 46 4.95 10.02 -18.47
CA SER A 46 4.20 10.50 -19.64
C SER A 46 3.07 9.55 -20.07
N TYR A 47 3.29 8.24 -20.02
CA TYR A 47 2.30 7.21 -20.37
C TYR A 47 1.21 7.02 -19.30
N GLN A 48 1.45 7.49 -18.07
CA GLN A 48 0.53 7.39 -16.93
C GLN A 48 -0.35 8.63 -16.80
N LYS A 49 -0.15 9.67 -17.61
CA LYS A 49 -0.96 10.91 -17.57
C LYS A 49 -2.30 10.73 -18.28
N ASN A 50 -3.10 9.79 -17.81
CA ASN A 50 -4.48 9.58 -18.25
C ASN A 50 -5.44 10.06 -17.15
N PRO A 51 -6.60 10.64 -17.50
CA PRO A 51 -7.60 11.01 -16.50
C PRO A 51 -8.07 9.80 -15.67
N GLY A 52 -8.04 9.91 -14.33
CA GLY A 52 -8.52 8.88 -13.41
C GLY A 52 -7.44 7.91 -12.90
N GLN A 53 -6.17 8.21 -13.13
CA GLN A 53 -5.05 7.36 -12.69
C GLN A 53 -4.85 7.47 -11.18
N ALA A 54 -4.88 8.67 -10.62
CA ALA A 54 -4.91 8.90 -9.17
C ALA A 54 -6.04 8.12 -8.50
N ALA A 55 -7.26 8.21 -9.04
CA ALA A 55 -8.40 7.44 -8.53
C ALA A 55 -8.18 5.92 -8.59
N THR A 56 -7.49 5.44 -9.62
CA THR A 56 -7.12 4.01 -9.75
C THR A 56 -6.12 3.61 -8.67
N PHE A 57 -5.12 4.44 -8.36
CA PHE A 57 -4.17 4.16 -7.27
C PHE A 57 -4.86 4.13 -5.91
N LEU A 58 -5.76 5.08 -5.65
CA LEU A 58 -6.57 5.09 -4.43
C LEU A 58 -7.43 3.83 -4.30
N ALA A 59 -8.11 3.42 -5.37
CA ALA A 59 -8.89 2.20 -5.38
C ALA A 59 -8.03 0.96 -5.09
N HIS A 60 -6.81 0.89 -5.66
CA HIS A 60 -5.88 -0.21 -5.43
C HIS A 60 -5.43 -0.28 -3.96
N ILE A 61 -5.08 0.88 -3.36
CA ILE A 61 -4.72 0.97 -1.94
C ILE A 61 -5.88 0.51 -1.07
N LYS A 62 -7.07 1.05 -1.31
CA LYS A 62 -8.27 0.77 -0.51
C LYS A 62 -8.68 -0.69 -0.60
N GLU A 63 -8.72 -1.26 -1.80
CA GLU A 63 -9.05 -2.67 -2.00
C GLU A 63 -8.07 -3.60 -1.28
N GLY A 64 -6.77 -3.30 -1.31
CA GLY A 64 -5.78 -4.10 -0.56
C GLY A 64 -6.01 -4.08 0.94
N ILE A 65 -6.37 -2.92 1.49
CA ILE A 65 -6.70 -2.78 2.92
C ILE A 65 -7.97 -3.53 3.26
N GLU A 66 -9.05 -3.33 2.50
CA GLU A 66 -10.34 -3.98 2.71
C GLU A 66 -10.22 -5.51 2.57
N SER A 67 -9.51 -5.98 1.55
CA SER A 67 -9.20 -7.41 1.36
C SER A 67 -8.43 -8.00 2.54
N THR A 68 -7.46 -7.27 3.11
CA THR A 68 -6.71 -7.73 4.29
C THR A 68 -7.60 -7.74 5.53
N ALA A 69 -8.45 -6.73 5.72
CA ALA A 69 -9.33 -6.61 6.88
C ALA A 69 -10.39 -7.74 6.95
N LEU A 70 -10.72 -8.36 5.81
CA LEU A 70 -11.64 -9.50 5.73
C LEU A 70 -11.00 -10.84 6.10
N ASP A 71 -9.68 -10.91 6.27
CA ASP A 71 -8.92 -12.12 6.54
C ASP A 71 -7.94 -11.93 7.72
N ASP A 72 -8.31 -12.46 8.90
CA ASP A 72 -7.49 -12.41 10.11
C ASP A 72 -6.13 -13.13 9.99
N GLU A 73 -5.93 -13.95 8.95
CA GLU A 73 -4.66 -14.59 8.62
C GLU A 73 -3.89 -13.85 7.50
N ALA A 74 -4.35 -12.69 7.04
CA ALA A 74 -3.69 -11.92 5.98
C ALA A 74 -2.69 -10.88 6.51
N LEU A 75 -1.59 -10.71 5.77
CA LEU A 75 -0.65 -9.60 5.89
C LEU A 75 -0.82 -8.67 4.69
N LEU A 76 -1.08 -7.38 4.96
CA LEU A 76 -1.00 -6.32 3.95
C LEU A 76 0.45 -5.97 3.66
N LEU A 77 0.82 -5.94 2.38
CA LEU A 77 2.12 -5.47 1.92
C LEU A 77 1.96 -4.46 0.78
N PHE A 78 2.32 -3.20 1.04
CA PHE A 78 2.56 -2.23 -0.01
C PHE A 78 3.93 -2.50 -0.62
N SER A 79 3.99 -2.73 -1.93
CA SER A 79 5.23 -3.03 -2.65
C SER A 79 5.70 -1.85 -3.49
N GLY A 80 6.99 -1.88 -3.87
CA GLY A 80 7.61 -0.87 -4.74
C GLY A 80 8.69 -0.06 -4.02
N GLY A 81 9.82 0.13 -4.69
CA GLY A 81 10.99 0.83 -4.17
C GLY A 81 11.04 2.30 -4.57
N GLU A 82 12.18 2.95 -4.32
CA GLU A 82 12.51 4.27 -4.87
C GLU A 82 12.88 4.12 -6.36
N THR A 83 11.87 3.99 -7.21
CA THR A 83 12.04 3.69 -8.65
C THR A 83 12.17 4.94 -9.52
N ARG A 84 11.87 6.12 -8.96
CA ARG A 84 11.75 7.39 -9.71
C ARG A 84 12.66 8.46 -9.11
N LYS A 85 13.75 8.78 -9.82
CA LYS A 85 14.69 9.85 -9.41
C LYS A 85 13.99 11.18 -9.16
N ASP A 86 13.03 11.53 -10.00
CA ASP A 86 12.37 12.84 -9.98
C ASP A 86 11.19 12.91 -8.99
N ALA A 87 10.81 11.79 -8.36
CA ALA A 87 9.80 11.76 -7.30
C ALA A 87 10.36 12.12 -5.91
N GLY A 88 11.68 12.26 -5.79
CA GLY A 88 12.39 12.48 -4.53
C GLY A 88 12.67 11.17 -3.77
N PRO A 89 13.17 11.27 -2.52
CA PRO A 89 13.56 10.11 -1.71
C PRO A 89 12.33 9.44 -1.09
N ARG A 90 11.43 8.94 -1.94
CA ARG A 90 10.17 8.28 -1.56
C ARG A 90 9.97 7.03 -2.40
N SER A 91 9.68 5.92 -1.73
CA SER A 91 9.29 4.68 -2.43
C SER A 91 7.81 4.69 -2.77
N GLU A 92 7.42 3.93 -3.80
CA GLU A 92 6.01 3.72 -4.14
C GLU A 92 5.25 3.15 -2.92
N ALA A 93 5.83 2.14 -2.25
CA ALA A 93 5.25 1.51 -1.06
C ALA A 93 5.01 2.51 0.08
N GLN A 94 6.01 3.33 0.41
CA GLN A 94 5.89 4.34 1.47
C GLN A 94 4.83 5.37 1.11
N SER A 95 4.76 5.76 -0.15
CA SER A 95 3.80 6.76 -0.62
C SER A 95 2.35 6.26 -0.54
N TYR A 96 2.12 4.99 -0.89
CA TYR A 96 0.80 4.35 -0.76
C TYR A 96 0.39 4.19 0.71
N TRP A 97 1.32 3.78 1.58
CA TRP A 97 1.09 3.73 3.02
C TRP A 97 0.72 5.10 3.59
N THR A 98 1.43 6.16 3.17
CA THR A 98 1.19 7.54 3.64
C THR A 98 -0.21 8.02 3.27
N VAL A 99 -0.67 7.71 2.05
CA VAL A 99 -2.04 8.03 1.62
C VAL A 99 -3.05 7.30 2.49
N ALA A 100 -2.89 5.99 2.67
CA ALA A 100 -3.79 5.19 3.51
C ALA A 100 -3.87 5.68 4.96
N ASP A 101 -2.73 6.07 5.54
CA ASP A 101 -2.65 6.64 6.89
C ASP A 101 -3.39 7.98 6.97
N SER A 102 -3.15 8.87 6.00
CA SER A 102 -3.77 10.19 5.95
C SER A 102 -5.29 10.16 5.77
N GLU A 103 -5.81 9.13 5.09
CA GLU A 103 -7.24 8.89 4.89
C GLU A 103 -7.88 8.12 6.06
N GLY A 104 -7.08 7.64 7.01
CA GLY A 104 -7.57 6.87 8.17
C GLY A 104 -8.10 5.49 7.79
N TRP A 105 -7.54 4.83 6.77
CA TRP A 105 -8.05 3.56 6.26
C TRP A 105 -7.63 2.34 7.07
N PHE A 106 -6.65 2.45 7.97
CA PHE A 106 -6.26 1.34 8.82
C PHE A 106 -7.29 1.10 9.95
N GLY A 107 -7.71 -0.15 10.11
CA GLY A 107 -8.66 -0.55 11.17
C GLY A 107 -10.12 -0.25 10.89
N MET A 108 -10.48 -0.06 9.61
CA MET A 108 -11.87 0.06 9.12
C MET A 108 -12.65 -1.25 9.21
#